data_AF-A0A923C6D6-F1
#
_entry.id   AF-A0A923C6D6-F1
#
_cell.length_a   1.000
_cell.length_b   1.000
_cell.length_c   1.000
_cell.angle_alpha   90.00
_cell.angle_beta   90.00
_cell.angle_gamma   90.00
#
_symmetry.space_group_name_H-M   'P 1'
#
loop_
_entity.id
_entity.type
_entity.pdbx_description
1 polymer ?
#
loop_
_entity_poly.entity_id
_entity_poly.type
_entity_poly.pdbx_seq_one_letter_code
_entity_poly.pdbx_strand_id
1 'polypeptide(L)' 'MERREGAFVTLRTALAIKGFALFRTDPNDGPVTYWAERFGVVRMFTTLDEIQPLLNDLEDLS' A
#
# COMPACT_ATOMS: atom_id res chain seq x y z
N MET A 1 14.64 -7.46 -9.08
CA MET A 1 13.90 -7.64 -7.81
C MET A 1 14.00 -6.39 -6.93
N GLU A 2 15.19 -5.79 -6.77
CA GLU A 2 15.43 -4.59 -5.93
C GLU A 2 14.54 -3.37 -6.23
N ARG A 3 14.22 -3.06 -7.50
CA ARG A 3 13.37 -1.90 -7.82
C ARG A 3 11.95 -2.00 -7.24
N ARG A 4 11.36 -3.19 -7.18
CA ARG A 4 10.01 -3.39 -6.63
C ARG A 4 10.02 -3.31 -5.10
N GLU A 5 11.13 -3.70 -4.48
CA GLU A 5 11.33 -3.55 -3.04
C GLU A 5 11.41 -2.08 -2.64
N GLY A 6 12.21 -1.29 -3.36
CA GLY A 6 12.31 0.16 -3.14
C GLY A 6 10.97 0.85 -3.30
N ALA A 7 10.23 0.53 -4.36
CA ALA A 7 8.90 1.11 -4.60
C ALA A 7 7.91 0.81 -3.46
N PHE A 8 7.89 -0.43 -2.96
CA PHE A 8 7.04 -0.80 -1.82
C PHE A 8 7.42 -0.04 -0.55
N VAL A 9 8.71 0.04 -0.21
CA VAL A 9 9.18 0.75 0.98
C VAL A 9 8.85 2.25 0.91
N THR A 10 9.04 2.87 -0.27
CA THR A 10 8.66 4.27 -0.50
C THR A 10 7.16 4.48 -0.31
N LEU A 11 6.31 3.66 -0.94
CA LEU A 11 4.85 3.75 -0.81
C LEU A 11 4.39 3.54 0.63
N ARG A 12 4.93 2.54 1.31
CA ARG A 12 4.62 2.25 2.72
C ARG A 12 4.93 3.44 3.62
N THR A 13 6.08 4.08 3.41
CA THR A 13 6.50 5.26 4.18
C THR A 13 5.58 6.45 3.90
N ALA A 14 5.28 6.72 2.63
CA ALA A 14 4.41 7.83 2.23
C ALA A 14 2.98 7.67 2.76
N LEU A 15 2.45 6.44 2.75
CA LEU A 15 1.14 6.11 3.28
C LEU A 15 1.07 6.17 4.81
N ALA A 16 2.14 5.77 5.50
CA ALA A 16 2.22 5.88 6.96
C ALA A 16 2.09 7.34 7.44
N ILE A 17 2.67 8.29 6.71
CA ILE A 17 2.51 9.74 6.99
C ILE A 17 1.04 10.18 6.91
N LYS A 18 0.22 9.50 6.10
CA LYS A 18 -1.21 9.77 5.91
C LYS A 18 -2.12 8.94 6.84
N GLY A 19 -1.53 8.14 7.72
CA GLY A 19 -2.26 7.28 8.66
C GLY A 19 -2.76 5.96 8.05
N PHE A 20 -2.24 5.57 6.88
CA PHE A 20 -2.46 4.24 6.31
C PHE A 20 -1.35 3.29 6.73
N ALA A 21 -1.70 2.04 7.04
CA ALA A 21 -0.76 0.94 7.14
C ALA A 21 -0.76 0.13 5.83
N LEU A 22 0.39 0.04 5.16
CA LEU A 22 0.55 -0.75 3.94
C LEU A 22 1.30 -2.05 4.22
N PHE A 23 0.74 -3.15 3.70
CA PHE A 23 1.24 -4.50 3.85
C PHE A 23 1.31 -5.23 2.50
N ARG A 24 2.02 -6.36 2.49
CA ARG A 24 2.03 -7.30 1.36
C ARG A 24 2.28 -8.73 1.85
N THR A 25 1.89 -9.72 1.04
CA THR A 25 2.30 -11.11 1.25
C THR A 25 3.80 -11.29 0.97
N ASP A 26 4.40 -12.34 1.54
CA ASP A 26 5.79 -12.67 1.24
C ASP A 26 5.92 -13.05 -0.26
N PRO A 27 6.82 -12.43 -1.02
CA PRO A 27 7.05 -12.79 -2.42
C PRO A 27 7.47 -14.25 -2.66
N ASN A 28 7.97 -14.94 -1.64
CA ASN A 28 8.35 -16.35 -1.73
C ASN A 28 7.14 -17.31 -1.59
N ASP A 29 6.02 -16.83 -1.05
CA ASP A 29 4.81 -17.63 -0.85
C ASP A 29 3.92 -17.70 -2.10
N GLY A 30 4.24 -16.94 -3.16
CA GLY A 30 3.50 -16.92 -4.42
C GLY A 30 3.22 -15.50 -4.92
N PRO A 31 2.13 -15.29 -5.67
CA PRO A 31 1.75 -13.96 -6.15
C PRO A 31 1.59 -12.96 -5.00
N VAL A 32 2.30 -11.82 -5.12
CA VAL A 32 2.23 -10.76 -4.11
C VAL A 32 0.87 -10.09 -4.17
N THR A 33 0.21 -10.01 -3.02
CA THR A 33 -1.00 -9.19 -2.82
C THR A 33 -0.66 -8.09 -1.83
N TYR A 34 -1.21 -6.90 -2.05
CA TYR A 34 -1.02 -5.73 -1.19
C TYR A 34 -2.33 -5.36 -0.51
N TRP A 35 -2.25 -4.78 0.68
CA TRP A 35 -3.42 -4.16 1.30
C TRP A 35 -3.06 -2.95 2.12
N ALA A 36 -3.91 -1.94 2.03
CA ALA A 36 -3.82 -0.72 2.83
C ALA A 36 -4.97 -0.68 3.84
N GLU A 37 -4.65 -0.38 5.08
CA GLU A 37 -5.61 -0.22 6.17
C GLU A 37 -5.59 1.21 6.70
N ARG A 38 -6.75 1.80 6.93
CA ARG A 38 -6.92 3.06 7.68
C ARG A 38 -8.25 3.04 8.42
N PHE A 39 -8.24 3.36 9.70
CA PHE A 39 -9.44 3.40 10.55
C PHE A 39 -10.32 2.14 10.47
N GLY A 40 -9.72 0.95 10.39
CA GLY A 40 -10.43 -0.33 10.27
C GLY A 40 -10.99 -0.64 8.88
N VAL A 41 -10.79 0.25 7.88
CA VAL A 41 -11.13 -0.01 6.47
C VAL A 41 -9.92 -0.60 5.77
N VAL A 42 -10.09 -1.77 5.16
CA VAL A 42 -9.06 -2.48 4.40
C VAL A 42 -9.39 -2.43 2.90
N ARG A 43 -8.42 -2.03 2.08
CA ARG A 43 -8.48 -2.10 0.61
C ARG A 43 -7.38 -3.01 0.09
N MET A 44 -7.74 -3.96 -0.79
CA MET A 44 -6.84 -4.95 -1.38
C MET A 44 -6.41 -4.53 -2.79
N PHE A 45 -5.14 -4.80 -3.15
CA PHE A 45 -4.55 -4.47 -4.44
C PHE A 45 -3.67 -5.61 -4.94
N THR A 46 -3.54 -5.72 -6.26
CA THR A 46 -2.69 -6.73 -6.90
C THR A 46 -1.36 -6.16 -7.41
N THR A 47 -1.28 -4.83 -7.56
CA THR A 47 -0.08 -4.12 -8.00
C THR A 47 0.20 -2.88 -7.16
N LEU A 48 1.46 -2.40 -7.18
CA LEU A 48 1.83 -1.16 -6.51
C LEU A 48 1.22 0.09 -7.17
N ASP A 49 0.95 0.04 -8.48
CA ASP A 49 0.41 1.19 -9.21
C ASP A 49 -1.04 1.50 -8.80
N GLU A 50 -1.81 0.47 -8.43
CA GLU A 50 -3.16 0.61 -7.87
C GLU A 50 -3.19 1.29 -6.50
N ILE A 51 -2.05 1.31 -5.79
CA ILE A 51 -1.90 1.90 -4.45
C ILE A 51 -1.60 3.40 -4.54
N GLN A 52 -0.93 3.84 -5.61
CA GLN A 52 -0.49 5.22 -5.81
C GLN A 52 -1.62 6.27 -5.62
N PRO A 53 -2.88 6.03 -6.07
CA PRO A 53 -3.98 6.96 -5.84
C PRO A 53 -4.29 7.23 -4.37
N LEU A 54 -4.00 6.30 -3.45
CA LEU A 54 -4.21 6.51 -2.00
C LEU A 54 -3.34 7.64 -1.42
N LEU A 55 -2.27 8.03 -2.12
CA LEU A 55 -1.49 9.20 -1.71
C LEU A 55 -2.26 10.52 -1.89
N ASN A 56 -3.27 10.54 -2.75
CA ASN A 56 -4.08 11.73 -3.01
C ASN A 56 -5.39 11.74 -2.22
N ASP A 57 -5.81 10.60 -1.66
CA ASP A 57 -6.98 10.48 -0.77
C ASP A 57 -6.71 11.18 0.58
N LEU A 58 -6.86 12.51 0.61
CA LEU A 58 -6.93 13.30 1.84
C LEU A 58 -8.37 13.71 2.21
N GLU A 59 -9.35 13.54 1.34
CA GLU A 59 -10.61 14.30 1.46
C GLU A 59 -11.91 13.52 1.71
N ASP A 60 -11.96 12.19 1.60
CA ASP A 60 -13.27 11.52 1.47
C ASP A 60 -13.70 10.63 2.65
N LEU A 61 -13.51 11.10 3.89
CA LEU A 61 -14.16 10.53 5.09
C LEU A 61 -14.50 11.62 6.13
N SER A 62 -15.03 12.76 5.67
CA SER A 62 -15.76 13.72 6.52
C SER A 62 -17.24 13.39 6.58
#